data_AF-A0AAD5GXW3-F1
#
_entry.id   AF-A0AAD5GXW3-F1
#
_cell.length_a   1.000
_cell.length_b   1.000
_cell.length_c   1.000
_cell.angle_alpha   90.00
_cell.angle_beta   90.00
_cell.angle_gamma   90.00
#
_symmetry.space_group_name_H-M   'P 1'
#
loop_
_entity.id
_entity.type
_entity.pdbx_description
1 polymer ?
#
loop_
_entity_poly.entity_id
_entity_poly.type
_entity_poly.pdbx_seq_one_letter_code
_entity_poly.pdbx_strand_id
1 'polypeptide(L)'
;MANELCRCGAPTYYRISRTRENPDANFCVVCGWIKWVDNLDCPRCERLIPALVRSLNDKEEEAKAKTKEVWKLKIAIGILVM
;
A
#
# COMPACT_ATOMS: atom_id res chain seq x y z
N MET A 1 19.59 -12.08 -4.97
CA MET A 1 18.43 -11.92 -5.88
C MET A 1 18.80 -12.63 -7.16
N ALA A 2 18.32 -13.86 -7.35
CA ALA A 2 18.74 -14.69 -8.47
C ALA A 2 18.07 -14.15 -9.75
N ASN A 3 18.87 -13.69 -10.71
CA ASN A 3 18.43 -13.53 -12.09
C ASN A 3 18.17 -14.94 -12.63
N GLU A 4 16.94 -15.43 -12.51
CA GLU A 4 16.53 -16.65 -13.22
C GLU A 4 16.74 -16.39 -14.71
N LEU A 5 17.69 -17.09 -15.33
CA LEU A 5 17.91 -17.01 -16.76
C LEU A 5 16.77 -17.73 -17.47
N CYS A 6 16.25 -17.15 -18.55
CA CYS A 6 15.27 -17.84 -19.38
C CYS A 6 15.89 -19.07 -20.07
N ARG A 7 15.07 -20.01 -20.57
CA ARG A 7 15.53 -21.08 -21.47
C ARG A 7 16.28 -20.56 -22.70
N CYS A 8 15.98 -19.34 -23.15
CA CYS A 8 16.68 -18.69 -24.25
C CYS A 8 17.98 -17.96 -23.81
N GLY A 9 18.41 -18.09 -22.55
CA GLY A 9 19.63 -17.47 -22.00
C GLY A 9 19.54 -15.96 -21.73
N ALA A 10 18.44 -15.31 -22.11
CA ALA A 10 18.20 -13.90 -21.86
C ALA A 10 17.82 -13.62 -20.39
N PRO A 11 18.18 -12.45 -19.85
CA PRO A 11 17.77 -12.03 -18.52
C PRO A 11 16.25 -11.85 -18.45
N THR A 12 15.68 -12.22 -17.32
CA THR A 12 14.26 -12.03 -16.99
C THR A 12 13.98 -10.61 -16.53
N TYR A 13 12.84 -10.05 -16.95
CA TYR A 13 12.39 -8.73 -16.51
C TYR A 13 11.04 -8.86 -15.80
N TYR A 14 10.94 -8.24 -14.62
CA TYR A 14 9.69 -8.15 -13.87
C TYR A 14 8.80 -7.03 -14.43
N ARG A 15 7.51 -7.33 -14.52
CA ARG A 15 6.43 -6.44 -14.94
C ARG A 15 5.27 -6.56 -13.93
N ILE A 16 4.47 -5.51 -13.86
CA ILE A 16 3.25 -5.46 -13.04
C ILE A 16 2.04 -5.53 -13.95
N SER A 17 1.11 -6.43 -13.64
CA SER A 17 -0.15 -6.57 -14.36
C SER A 17 -1.08 -5.39 -14.09
N ARG A 18 -1.76 -4.94 -15.15
CA ARG A 18 -2.79 -3.88 -15.10
C ARG A 18 -4.16 -4.39 -15.58
N THR A 19 -4.32 -5.70 -15.69
CA THR A 19 -5.61 -6.30 -16.08
C THR A 19 -6.60 -6.22 -14.93
N ARG A 20 -7.90 -6.29 -15.26
CA ARG A 20 -8.97 -6.26 -14.25
C ARG A 20 -8.99 -7.54 -13.41
N GLU A 21 -8.61 -8.65 -14.02
CA GLU A 21 -8.66 -9.99 -13.43
C GLU A 21 -7.50 -10.25 -12.46
N ASN A 22 -6.35 -9.60 -12.67
CA ASN A 22 -5.18 -9.77 -11.81
C ASN A 22 -4.39 -8.44 -11.65
N PRO A 23 -4.99 -7.41 -11.03
CA PRO A 23 -4.35 -6.11 -10.86
C PRO A 23 -3.16 -6.21 -9.91
N ASP A 24 -2.08 -5.50 -10.26
CA ASP A 24 -0.86 -5.33 -9.47
C ASP A 24 -0.05 -6.61 -9.18
N ALA A 25 -0.43 -7.74 -9.77
CA ALA A 25 0.34 -8.97 -9.70
C ALA A 25 1.64 -8.86 -10.51
N ASN A 26 2.73 -9.40 -9.94
CA ASN A 26 4.03 -9.42 -10.60
C ASN A 26 4.14 -10.62 -11.54
N PHE A 27 4.71 -10.38 -12.72
CA PHE A 27 5.03 -11.44 -13.66
C PHE A 27 6.38 -11.18 -14.33
N CYS A 28 7.03 -12.25 -14.72
CA CYS A 28 8.25 -12.23 -15.51
C CYS A 28 7.90 -12.47 -16.98
N VAL A 29 8.53 -11.68 -17.88
CA VAL A 29 8.41 -11.85 -19.34
C VAL A 29 9.77 -12.11 -19.96
N VAL A 30 9.90 -13.20 -20.72
CA VAL A 30 11.03 -13.42 -21.63
C VAL A 30 10.62 -14.25 -22.84
N CYS A 31 11.09 -13.87 -24.04
CA CYS A 31 10.91 -14.66 -25.27
C CYS A 31 9.42 -15.02 -25.54
N GLY A 32 8.50 -14.13 -25.18
CA GLY A 32 7.04 -14.32 -25.35
C GLY A 32 6.36 -15.18 -24.26
N TRP A 33 7.12 -15.71 -23.30
CA TRP A 33 6.60 -16.50 -22.19
C TRP A 33 6.33 -15.63 -20.96
N ILE A 34 5.20 -15.89 -20.29
CA ILE A 34 4.75 -15.19 -19.08
C ILE A 34 4.76 -16.17 -17.91
N LYS A 35 5.45 -15.82 -16.83
CA LYS A 35 5.40 -16.53 -15.55
C LYS A 35 4.90 -15.59 -14.48
N TRP A 36 3.78 -15.92 -13.85
CA TRP A 36 3.37 -15.22 -12.63
C TRP A 36 4.38 -15.50 -11.53
N VAL A 37 4.71 -14.46 -10.76
CA VAL A 37 5.63 -14.55 -9.64
C VAL A 37 4.86 -14.09 -8.42
N ASP A 38 4.81 -14.94 -7.41
CA ASP A 38 4.28 -14.54 -6.12
C ASP A 38 5.05 -13.31 -5.63
N ASN A 39 4.36 -12.47 -4.85
CA ASN A 39 4.84 -11.17 -4.38
C ASN A 39 6.36 -11.18 -4.19
N LEU A 40 7.07 -10.26 -4.84
CA LEU A 40 8.48 -10.05 -4.53
C LEU A 40 8.50 -9.64 -3.07
N ASP A 41 8.78 -10.60 -2.18
CA ASP A 41 8.93 -10.38 -0.75
C ASP A 41 9.99 -9.30 -0.61
N CYS A 42 9.53 -8.07 -0.42
CA CYS A 42 10.40 -6.93 -0.23
C CYS A 42 10.53 -6.79 1.28
N PRO A 43 11.64 -7.22 1.89
CA PRO A 43 11.77 -7.25 3.36
C PRO A 43 11.74 -5.84 3.97
N ARG A 44 11.89 -4.81 3.13
CA ARG A 44 11.69 -3.41 3.49
C ARG A 44 10.20 -3.06 3.52
N CYS A 45 9.43 -3.46 2.51
CA CYS A 45 7.99 -3.22 2.48
C CYS A 45 7.26 -3.97 3.60
N GLU A 46 7.63 -5.21 3.90
CA GLU A 46 7.07 -5.98 5.02
C GLU A 46 7.24 -5.28 6.37
N ARG A 47 8.33 -4.53 6.56
CA ARG A 47 8.58 -3.76 7.78
C ARG A 47 7.92 -2.40 7.76
N LEU A 48 7.99 -1.69 6.63
CA LEU A 48 7.51 -0.31 6.53
C LEU A 48 5.99 -0.22 6.45
N ILE A 49 5.32 -1.09 5.69
CA ILE A 49 3.86 -1.00 5.48
C ILE A 49 3.10 -1.10 6.81
N PRO A 50 3.36 -2.09 7.70
CA PRO A 50 2.65 -2.13 8.99
C PRO A 50 2.91 -0.92 9.88
N ALA A 51 4.13 -0.37 9.85
CA ALA A 51 4.47 0.83 10.61
C ALA A 51 3.73 2.06 10.07
N LEU A 52 3.64 2.21 8.75
CA LEU A 52 2.88 3.29 8.10
C LEU A 52 1.39 3.16 8.38
N VAL A 53 0.83 1.95 8.32
CA VAL A 53 -0.59 1.69 8.64
C VAL A 53 -0.89 2.07 10.09
N ARG A 54 -0.04 1.69 11.05
CA ARG A 54 -0.20 2.11 12.46
C ARG A 54 -0.18 3.63 12.60
N SER A 55 0.81 4.29 11.99
CA SER A 55 0.90 5.75 12.04
C SER A 55 -0.32 6.46 11.43
N LEU A 56 -0.92 5.90 10.36
CA LEU A 56 -2.14 6.44 9.77
C LEU A 56 -3.33 6.29 10.73
N ASN A 57 -3.47 5.13 11.36
CA ASN A 57 -4.55 4.88 12.33
C ASN A 57 -4.44 5.84 13.53
N ASP A 58 -3.24 6.02 14.09
CA ASP A 58 -3.00 6.95 15.20
C ASP A 58 -3.41 8.38 14.82
N LYS A 59 -3.06 8.82 13.59
CA LYS A 59 -3.43 10.14 13.07
C LYS A 59 -4.94 10.29 12.86
N GLU A 60 -5.61 9.23 12.42
CA GLU A 60 -7.06 9.22 12.26
C GLU A 60 -7.78 9.33 13.61
N GLU A 61 -7.30 8.62 14.64
CA GLU A 61 -7.84 8.71 16.00
C GLU A 61 -7.63 10.10 16.60
N GLU A 62 -6.43 10.69 16.46
CA GLU A 62 -6.15 12.06 16.88
C GLU A 62 -7.10 13.07 16.21
N ALA A 63 -7.35 12.91 14.91
CA ALA A 63 -8.26 13.77 14.15
C ALA A 63 -9.71 13.65 14.64
N LYS A 64 -10.18 12.42 14.92
CA LYS A 64 -11.51 12.17 15.48
C LYS A 64 -11.66 12.82 16.87
N ALA A 65 -10.65 12.68 17.73
CA ALA A 65 -10.64 13.29 19.05
C ALA A 65 -10.74 14.83 18.97
N LYS A 66 -9.89 15.46 18.14
CA LYS A 66 -9.92 16.92 17.94
C LYS A 66 -11.26 17.40 17.39
N THR A 67 -11.85 16.65 16.45
CA THR A 67 -13.16 16.99 15.87
C THR A 67 -14.26 16.98 16.95
N LYS A 68 -14.23 16.01 17.86
CA LYS A 68 -15.15 15.93 19.00
C LYS A 68 -14.99 17.11 19.95
N GLU A 69 -13.76 17.51 20.25
CA GLU A 69 -13.50 18.68 21.11
C GLU A 69 -13.98 19.98 20.46
N VAL A 70 -13.72 20.18 19.17
CA VAL A 70 -14.25 21.33 18.42
C VAL A 70 -15.77 21.36 18.45
N TRP A 71 -16.44 20.22 18.30
CA TRP A 71 -17.90 20.15 18.38
C TRP A 71 -18.44 20.55 19.75
N LYS A 72 -17.83 20.08 20.84
CA LYS A 72 -18.19 20.50 22.21
C LYS A 72 -18.03 22.01 22.41
N LEU A 73 -16.91 22.58 21.96
CA LEU A 73 -16.64 24.01 22.07
C LEU A 73 -17.67 24.84 21.28
N LYS A 74 -18.04 24.40 20.08
CA LYS A 74 -19.09 25.06 19.28
C LYS A 74 -20.43 25.09 20.02
N ILE A 75 -20.80 24.00 20.69
CA ILE A 75 -22.01 23.94 21.51
C ILE A 75 -21.91 24.91 22.69
N ALA A 76 -20.81 24.87 23.44
CA ALA A 76 -20.62 25.72 24.61
C ALA A 76 -20.69 27.22 24.24
N ILE A 77 -20.04 27.63 23.14
CA ILE A 77 -20.14 29.00 22.62
C ILE A 77 -21.58 29.32 22.22
N GLY A 78 -22.27 28.41 21.53
CA GLY A 78 -23.67 28.60 21.15
C GLY A 78 -24.60 28.83 22.34
N ILE A 79 -24.35 28.14 23.46
CA ILE A 79 -25.10 28.33 24.72
C ILE A 79 -24.75 29.67 25.39
N LEU A 80 -23.48 30.08 25.38
CA LEU A 80 -23.03 31.31 26.04
C LEU A 80 -23.43 32.60 25.30
N VAL A 81 -23.72 32.51 24.00
CA VAL A 81 -24.09 33.65 23.14
C VAL A 81 -25.61 33.72 22.90
N MET A 82 -26.39 32.76 23.42
CA MET A 82 -27.86 32.84 23.54
C MET A 82 -28.25 33.48 24.87
#